data_AF-A0A1T2KRY0-F1
#
_entry.id   AF-A0A1T2KRY0-F1
#
_cell.length_a   1.000
_cell.length_b   1.000
_cell.length_c   1.000
_cell.angle_alpha   90.00
_cell.angle_beta   90.00
_cell.angle_gamma   90.00
#
_symmetry.space_group_name_H-M   'P 1'
#
loop_
_entity.id
_entity.type
_entity.pdbx_description
1 polymer ?
#
loop_
_entity_poly.entity_id
_entity_poly.type
_entity_poly.pdbx_seq_one_letter_code
_entity_poly.pdbx_strand_id
1 'polypeptide(L)'
;MELLVALVVSLFLVGGISQIFIQGKTSYKLQEGVAIAQENARAALYILESHLRRANYSADFAGKDFGVLHGFGEYEAGLSFTVDTQLPVNGSGTGVDSDILVVRYQIPGDGVTDCTGRELAYTAVTDVTQKFFIAADASDASKTALWCESLVTGGARATAQLIPEITDLQLEYAEGDDDALPTASDYYAPADGGTDWANVVSVKIEIETNVDGVVDVPSVTMSSVTALRNQQIMILAN
;
A
#
# COMPACT_ATOMS: atom_id res chain seq x y z
N MET A 1 26.70 -52.32 36.52
CA MET A 1 27.19 -51.62 35.30
C MET A 1 26.09 -51.47 34.25
N GLU A 2 25.23 -52.46 34.05
CA GLU A 2 24.13 -52.43 33.06
C GLU A 2 23.12 -51.28 33.28
N LEU A 3 22.82 -50.92 34.53
CA LEU A 3 21.85 -49.87 34.85
C LEU A 3 22.33 -48.44 34.47
N LEU A 4 23.65 -48.20 34.52
CA LEU A 4 24.22 -46.91 34.12
C LEU A 4 24.17 -46.75 32.61
N VAL A 5 24.36 -47.84 31.86
CA VAL A 5 24.27 -47.85 30.40
C VAL A 5 22.84 -47.57 29.96
N ALA A 6 21.84 -48.21 30.57
CA ALA A 6 20.44 -48.01 30.23
C ALA A 6 19.98 -46.55 30.44
N LEU A 7 20.44 -45.89 31.51
CA LEU A 7 20.10 -44.50 31.82
C LEU A 7 20.72 -43.53 30.80
N VAL A 8 21.98 -43.74 30.43
CA VAL A 8 22.66 -42.91 29.42
C VAL A 8 22.00 -43.04 28.05
N VAL A 9 21.61 -44.25 27.65
CA VAL A 9 20.92 -44.48 26.37
C VAL A 9 19.54 -43.82 26.36
N SER A 10 18.80 -43.89 27.48
CA SER A 10 17.49 -43.25 27.61
C SER A 10 17.59 -41.73 27.53
N LEU A 11 18.62 -41.14 28.16
CA LEU A 11 18.87 -39.70 28.10
C LEU A 11 19.22 -39.24 26.67
N PHE A 12 20.01 -40.02 25.95
CA PHE A 12 20.33 -39.74 24.54
C PHE A 12 19.08 -39.78 23.65
N LEU A 13 18.22 -40.79 23.83
CA LEU A 13 16.98 -40.93 23.08
C LEU A 13 16.01 -39.77 23.33
N VAL A 14 15.77 -39.43 24.60
CA VAL A 14 14.88 -38.33 24.96
C VAL A 14 15.45 -37.00 24.46
N GLY A 15 16.75 -36.76 24.63
CA GLY A 15 17.42 -35.56 24.11
C GLY A 15 17.28 -35.41 22.59
N GLY A 16 17.48 -36.49 21.84
CA GLY A 16 17.30 -36.50 20.39
C GLY A 16 15.86 -36.23 19.96
N ILE A 17 14.86 -36.86 20.61
CA ILE A 17 13.44 -36.66 20.28
C ILE A 17 12.98 -35.24 20.64
N SER A 18 13.46 -34.67 21.75
CA SER A 18 13.14 -33.29 22.13
C SER A 18 13.61 -32.28 21.08
N GLN A 19 14.80 -32.48 20.49
CA GLN A 19 15.29 -31.60 19.42
C GLN A 19 14.39 -31.65 18.18
N ILE A 20 13.97 -32.85 17.75
CA ILE A 20 13.06 -33.03 16.61
C ILE A 20 11.72 -32.33 16.87
N PHE A 21 11.18 -32.46 18.09
CA PHE A 21 9.91 -31.85 18.46
C PHE A 21 9.97 -30.31 18.48
N ILE A 22 11.08 -29.73 18.96
CA ILE A 22 11.30 -28.28 18.95
C ILE A 22 11.43 -27.77 17.51
N GLN A 23 12.22 -28.45 16.67
CA GLN A 23 12.37 -28.10 15.26
C GLN A 23 11.04 -28.16 14.50
N GLY A 24 10.21 -29.17 14.78
CA GLY A 24 8.86 -29.26 14.21
C GLY A 24 8.00 -28.04 14.56
N LYS A 25 7.94 -27.64 15.84
CA LYS A 25 7.15 -26.48 16.27
C LYS A 25 7.59 -25.16 15.64
N THR A 26 8.89 -24.95 15.49
CA THR A 26 9.42 -23.76 14.80
C THR A 26 9.01 -23.75 13.33
N SER A 27 9.09 -24.90 12.64
CA SER A 27 8.68 -25.02 11.23
C SER A 27 7.19 -24.71 11.00
N TYR A 28 6.31 -25.18 11.89
CA TYR A 28 4.88 -24.86 11.79
C TYR A 28 4.58 -23.36 11.91
N LYS A 29 5.19 -22.69 12.89
CA LYS A 29 5.02 -21.24 13.06
C LYS A 29 5.55 -20.43 11.89
N LEU A 30 6.67 -20.87 11.31
CA LEU A 30 7.23 -20.24 10.12
C LEU A 30 6.29 -20.35 8.92
N GLN A 31 5.73 -21.53 8.69
CA GLN A 31 4.79 -21.75 7.58
C GLN A 31 3.52 -20.92 7.75
N GLU A 32 3.00 -20.82 8.97
CA GLU A 32 1.86 -19.96 9.29
C GLU A 32 2.18 -18.48 9.07
N GLY A 33 3.33 -18.01 9.55
CA GLY A 33 3.75 -16.62 9.38
C GLY A 33 3.96 -16.24 7.91
N VAL A 34 4.55 -17.11 7.09
CA VAL A 34 4.67 -16.89 5.64
C VAL A 34 3.30 -16.86 4.97
N ALA A 35 2.37 -17.72 5.38
CA ALA A 35 1.02 -17.73 4.82
C ALA A 35 0.27 -16.41 5.13
N ILE A 36 0.37 -15.92 6.37
CA ILE A 36 -0.23 -14.64 6.78
C ILE A 36 0.43 -13.48 6.05
N ALA A 37 1.77 -13.45 5.95
CA ALA A 37 2.50 -12.42 5.23
C ALA A 37 2.10 -12.35 3.74
N GLN A 38 1.88 -13.51 3.11
CA GLN A 38 1.37 -13.60 1.74
C GLN A 38 -0.08 -13.16 1.60
N GLU A 39 -0.94 -13.47 2.58
CA GLU A 39 -2.33 -13.03 2.61
C GLU A 39 -2.42 -11.50 2.75
N ASN A 40 -1.65 -10.93 3.68
CA ASN A 40 -1.56 -9.48 3.89
C ASN A 40 -1.07 -8.75 2.63
N ALA A 41 -0.02 -9.27 1.98
CA ALA A 41 0.49 -8.69 0.72
C ALA A 41 -0.59 -8.70 -0.38
N ARG A 42 -1.30 -9.82 -0.57
CA ARG A 42 -2.39 -9.93 -1.55
C ARG A 42 -3.54 -8.98 -1.23
N ALA A 43 -3.90 -8.84 0.04
CA ALA A 43 -4.95 -7.93 0.49
C ALA A 43 -4.56 -6.45 0.26
N ALA A 44 -3.31 -6.08 0.56
CA ALA A 44 -2.79 -4.74 0.32
C ALA A 44 -2.82 -4.38 -1.17
N LEU A 45 -2.30 -5.27 -2.04
CA LEU A 45 -2.36 -5.08 -3.49
C LEU A 45 -3.81 -4.93 -3.98
N TYR A 46 -4.72 -5.80 -3.55
CA TYR A 46 -6.13 -5.72 -3.95
C TYR A 46 -6.78 -4.36 -3.59
N ILE A 47 -6.50 -3.83 -2.39
CA ILE A 47 -7.00 -2.52 -1.98
C ILE A 47 -6.39 -1.43 -2.87
N LEU A 48 -5.07 -1.38 -2.99
CA LEU A 48 -4.38 -0.34 -3.78
C LEU A 48 -4.85 -0.35 -5.24
N GLU A 49 -4.92 -1.51 -5.88
CA GLU A 49 -5.42 -1.65 -7.25
C GLU A 49 -6.88 -1.19 -7.40
N SER A 50 -7.74 -1.58 -6.46
CA SER A 50 -9.15 -1.17 -6.46
C SER A 50 -9.30 0.35 -6.43
N HIS A 51 -8.49 1.01 -5.60
CA HIS A 51 -8.46 2.47 -5.49
C HIS A 51 -7.80 3.13 -6.72
N LEU A 52 -6.70 2.58 -7.25
CA LEU A 52 -6.07 3.04 -8.48
C LEU A 52 -7.02 2.98 -9.68
N ARG A 53 -7.86 1.95 -9.78
CA ARG A 53 -8.88 1.86 -10.84
C ARG A 53 -9.95 2.94 -10.76
N ARG A 54 -10.11 3.61 -9.62
CA ARG A 54 -10.99 4.77 -9.45
C ARG A 54 -10.28 6.09 -9.70
N ALA A 55 -8.96 6.09 -9.89
CA ALA A 55 -8.20 7.30 -10.17
C ALA A 55 -8.81 8.07 -11.35
N ASN A 56 -8.91 9.38 -11.18
CA ASN A 56 -9.47 10.31 -12.15
C ASN A 56 -10.85 9.91 -12.68
N TYR A 57 -11.65 9.21 -11.88
CA TYR A 57 -13.07 9.07 -12.18
C TYR A 57 -13.73 10.44 -11.98
N SER A 58 -14.29 11.01 -13.05
CA SER A 58 -15.13 12.20 -12.97
C SER A 58 -16.60 11.80 -13.12
N ALA A 59 -17.45 12.41 -12.30
CA ALA A 59 -18.90 12.19 -12.32
C ALA A 59 -19.64 13.13 -13.29
N ASP A 60 -18.96 14.17 -13.83
CA ASP A 60 -19.59 15.20 -14.65
C ASP A 60 -19.31 14.97 -16.15
N PHE A 61 -20.32 14.45 -16.86
CA PHE A 61 -20.28 14.30 -18.32
C PHE A 61 -20.75 15.56 -19.06
N ALA A 62 -21.13 16.63 -18.35
CA ALA A 62 -21.87 17.76 -18.92
C ALA A 62 -20.98 18.95 -19.32
N GLY A 63 -19.92 18.68 -20.09
CA GLY A 63 -19.17 19.72 -20.82
C GLY A 63 -18.46 20.74 -19.92
N LYS A 64 -18.30 20.44 -18.63
CA LYS A 64 -17.20 21.03 -17.87
C LYS A 64 -15.96 20.32 -18.36
N ASP A 65 -14.96 21.09 -18.80
CA ASP A 65 -13.66 20.54 -19.10
C ASP A 65 -13.34 19.54 -18.00
N PHE A 66 -12.97 18.32 -18.39
CA PHE A 66 -12.07 17.55 -17.58
C PHE A 66 -10.87 18.48 -17.41
N GLY A 67 -10.93 19.34 -16.39
CA GLY A 67 -9.74 19.69 -15.70
C GLY A 67 -9.19 18.33 -15.36
N VAL A 68 -8.18 17.89 -16.13
CA VAL A 68 -6.94 17.42 -15.52
C VAL A 68 -6.94 18.13 -14.18
N LEU A 69 -7.20 17.45 -13.06
CA LEU A 69 -7.08 18.06 -11.75
C LEU A 69 -5.73 18.76 -11.76
N HIS A 70 -5.78 20.08 -12.01
CA HIS A 70 -4.72 20.76 -12.72
C HIS A 70 -3.67 21.01 -11.69
N GLY A 71 -2.61 20.21 -11.75
CA GLY A 71 -1.47 20.33 -10.87
C GLY A 71 -1.79 20.01 -9.41
N PHE A 72 -0.77 19.50 -8.76
CA PHE A 72 -0.67 19.60 -7.32
C PHE A 72 -0.27 21.06 -7.00
N GLY A 73 -1.22 21.99 -7.19
CA GLY A 73 -1.08 23.46 -7.19
C GLY A 73 -1.53 24.02 -8.54
N GLU A 74 -2.37 25.05 -8.70
CA GLU A 74 -2.75 26.21 -7.89
C GLU A 74 -4.19 26.61 -8.28
N TYR A 75 -5.16 26.77 -7.37
CA TYR A 75 -6.20 27.80 -7.53
C TYR A 75 -6.99 28.14 -6.25
N GLU A 76 -7.40 29.41 -6.24
CA GLU A 76 -8.07 30.23 -5.24
C GLU A 76 -9.38 29.65 -4.69
N ALA A 77 -9.58 29.80 -3.38
CA ALA A 77 -10.76 29.39 -2.61
C ALA A 77 -10.95 27.87 -2.43
N GLY A 78 -9.98 27.23 -1.77
CA GLY A 78 -10.27 26.09 -0.91
C GLY A 78 -10.05 24.71 -1.51
N LEU A 79 -8.81 24.43 -1.94
CA LEU A 79 -8.02 23.25 -1.58
C LEU A 79 -6.57 23.64 -1.90
N SER A 80 -5.88 24.25 -0.92
CA SER A 80 -4.48 24.63 -1.08
C SER A 80 -3.61 23.39 -0.90
N PHE A 81 -3.27 22.74 -2.02
CA PHE A 81 -2.00 22.05 -2.14
C PHE A 81 -0.96 23.15 -2.39
N THR A 82 -0.54 23.79 -1.31
CA THR A 82 0.78 24.42 -1.31
C THR A 82 1.76 23.26 -1.19
N VAL A 83 2.94 23.35 -1.79
CA VAL A 83 4.13 22.71 -1.22
C VAL A 83 4.36 23.38 0.15
N ASP A 84 3.47 23.11 1.09
CA ASP A 84 3.62 23.39 2.49
C ASP A 84 3.95 22.04 3.10
N THR A 85 5.07 22.06 3.78
CA THR A 85 5.63 21.12 4.76
C THR A 85 4.65 20.56 5.82
N GLN A 86 3.33 20.64 5.60
CA GLN A 86 2.24 20.44 6.56
C GLN A 86 1.00 19.71 6.00
N LEU A 87 1.02 19.16 4.77
CA LEU A 87 0.61 17.76 4.72
C LEU A 87 1.71 17.03 5.49
N PRO A 88 1.45 16.16 6.46
CA PRO A 88 2.48 15.23 6.88
C PRO A 88 2.76 14.30 5.67
N VAL A 89 3.56 14.81 4.73
CA VAL A 89 4.64 14.10 4.04
C VAL A 89 5.76 13.87 5.08
N ASN A 90 5.80 14.66 6.15
CA ASN A 90 6.52 14.34 7.38
C ASN A 90 5.56 13.97 8.53
N GLY A 91 5.50 12.67 8.82
CA GLY A 91 4.91 12.10 10.05
C GLY A 91 3.80 11.08 9.77
N SER A 92 4.05 9.77 9.67
CA SER A 92 5.17 9.00 10.23
C SER A 92 5.79 8.08 9.20
N GLY A 93 6.71 8.62 8.39
CA GLY A 93 7.83 7.81 7.95
C GLY A 93 8.56 7.36 9.21
N THR A 94 8.25 6.16 9.68
CA THR A 94 9.06 5.44 10.65
C THR A 94 10.34 4.99 9.96
N GLY A 95 11.15 5.92 9.45
CA GLY A 95 12.44 5.61 8.81
C GLY A 95 12.38 4.51 7.74
N VAL A 96 11.29 4.42 6.99
CA VAL A 96 11.14 3.48 5.86
C VAL A 96 11.24 4.27 4.56
N ASP A 97 12.12 3.82 3.66
CA ASP A 97 12.34 4.37 2.32
C ASP A 97 11.19 3.94 1.38
N SER A 98 9.94 4.08 1.84
CA SER A 98 8.73 3.67 1.12
C SER A 98 8.08 4.84 0.40
N ASP A 99 7.50 4.54 -0.76
CA ASP A 99 6.75 5.48 -1.59
C ASP A 99 5.36 5.79 -1.02
N ILE A 100 4.80 6.90 -1.48
CA ILE A 100 3.44 7.34 -1.15
C ILE A 100 2.60 7.36 -2.42
N LEU A 101 1.44 6.69 -2.38
CA LEU A 101 0.45 6.74 -3.45
C LEU A 101 -0.63 7.77 -3.12
N VAL A 102 -0.88 8.70 -4.04
CA VAL A 102 -2.00 9.64 -3.95
C VAL A 102 -2.96 9.43 -5.12
N VAL A 103 -4.23 9.15 -4.79
CA VAL A 103 -5.30 8.97 -5.76
C VAL A 103 -6.37 10.03 -5.54
N ARG A 104 -6.82 10.66 -6.62
CA ARG A 104 -7.96 11.58 -6.60
C ARG A 104 -9.06 11.09 -7.53
N TYR A 105 -10.31 11.24 -7.08
CA TYR A 105 -11.51 10.91 -7.86
C TYR A 105 -12.70 11.72 -7.36
N GLN A 106 -13.74 11.83 -8.20
CA GLN A 106 -15.04 12.36 -7.83
C GLN A 106 -16.00 11.22 -7.53
N ILE A 107 -16.93 11.41 -6.62
CA ILE A 107 -17.99 10.40 -6.41
C ILE A 107 -19.17 10.65 -7.36
N PRO A 108 -19.76 9.60 -7.95
CA PRO A 108 -20.94 9.71 -8.81
C PRO A 108 -22.25 10.00 -8.05
N GLY A 109 -22.25 9.87 -6.73
CA GLY A 109 -23.43 10.00 -5.87
C GLY A 109 -23.15 9.51 -4.45
N ASP A 110 -24.21 9.45 -3.64
CA ASP A 110 -24.17 8.90 -2.28
C ASP A 110 -23.91 7.38 -2.26
N GLY A 111 -23.57 6.83 -1.09
CA GLY A 111 -23.29 5.39 -0.92
C GLY A 111 -21.89 4.96 -1.37
N VAL A 112 -21.02 5.92 -1.68
CA VAL A 112 -19.60 5.66 -1.94
C VAL A 112 -18.83 5.80 -0.65
N THR A 113 -18.02 4.78 -0.34
CA THR A 113 -17.19 4.75 0.87
C THR A 113 -15.75 5.11 0.53
N ASP A 114 -15.11 5.93 1.36
CA ASP A 114 -13.69 6.20 1.24
C ASP A 114 -12.82 5.04 1.78
N CYS A 115 -11.49 5.15 1.63
CA CYS A 115 -10.55 4.13 2.07
C CYS A 115 -10.57 3.89 3.59
N THR A 116 -11.18 4.79 4.37
CA THR A 116 -11.30 4.66 5.82
C THR A 116 -12.58 3.95 6.25
N GLY A 117 -13.44 3.56 5.29
CA GLY A 117 -14.73 2.97 5.59
C GLY A 117 -15.83 4.01 5.86
N ARG A 118 -15.54 5.31 5.67
CA ARG A 118 -16.52 6.38 5.86
C ARG A 118 -17.34 6.60 4.59
N GLU A 119 -18.66 6.60 4.74
CA GLU A 119 -19.58 6.95 3.66
C GLU A 119 -19.50 8.45 3.33
N LEU A 120 -19.43 8.76 2.04
CA LEU A 120 -19.29 10.11 1.52
C LEU A 120 -20.65 10.67 1.10
N ALA A 121 -20.92 11.90 1.52
CA ALA A 121 -22.11 12.65 1.10
C ALA A 121 -21.82 13.40 -0.20
N TYR A 122 -22.69 13.22 -1.20
CA TYR A 122 -22.58 13.87 -2.49
C TYR A 122 -23.19 15.27 -2.48
N THR A 123 -22.40 16.25 -2.90
CA THR A 123 -22.82 17.66 -2.99
C THR A 123 -22.43 18.25 -4.34
N ALA A 124 -23.17 17.92 -5.40
CA ALA A 124 -23.03 18.40 -6.79
C ALA A 124 -21.70 18.12 -7.50
N VAL A 125 -20.55 18.29 -6.83
CA VAL A 125 -19.21 17.81 -7.18
C VAL A 125 -18.47 17.58 -5.86
N THR A 126 -18.15 16.33 -5.54
CA THR A 126 -17.40 15.98 -4.32
C THR A 126 -16.12 15.29 -4.72
N ASP A 127 -15.00 16.02 -4.68
CA ASP A 127 -13.68 15.44 -4.90
C ASP A 127 -13.17 14.76 -3.63
N VAL A 128 -12.53 13.62 -3.83
CA VAL A 128 -11.94 12.80 -2.79
C VAL A 128 -10.49 12.59 -3.14
N THR A 129 -9.61 12.92 -2.21
CA THR A 129 -8.17 12.65 -2.29
C THR A 129 -7.80 11.62 -1.24
N GLN A 130 -7.17 10.53 -1.65
CA GLN A 130 -6.73 9.45 -0.78
C GLN A 130 -5.23 9.27 -0.88
N LYS A 131 -4.58 9.18 0.28
CA LYS A 131 -3.15 8.97 0.43
C LYS A 131 -2.92 7.62 1.09
N PHE A 132 -2.15 6.75 0.45
CA PHE A 132 -1.70 5.48 0.99
C PHE A 132 -0.21 5.56 1.31
N PHE A 133 0.17 5.11 2.49
CA PHE A 133 1.54 5.21 2.99
C PHE A 133 1.82 4.13 4.04
N ILE A 134 3.10 3.83 4.26
CA ILE A 134 3.55 2.93 5.32
C ILE A 134 3.89 3.74 6.58
N ALA A 135 3.43 3.25 7.73
CA ALA A 135 3.66 3.87 9.03
C ALA A 135 3.62 2.81 10.15
N ALA A 136 4.00 3.18 11.37
CA ALA A 136 3.89 2.31 12.54
C ALA A 136 2.49 1.68 12.65
N ASP A 137 2.43 0.40 13.03
CA ASP A 137 1.19 -0.28 13.33
C ASP A 137 0.53 0.32 14.58
N ALA A 138 -0.80 0.48 14.56
CA ALA A 138 -1.55 1.11 15.64
C ALA A 138 -1.53 0.29 16.95
N SER A 139 -1.31 -1.02 16.85
CA SER A 139 -1.27 -1.95 17.98
C SER A 139 0.16 -2.22 18.47
N ASP A 140 1.15 -2.10 17.59
CA ASP A 140 2.56 -2.32 17.90
C ASP A 140 3.49 -1.38 17.11
N ALA A 141 3.99 -0.34 17.77
CA ALA A 141 4.86 0.66 17.13
C ALA A 141 6.22 0.10 16.64
N SER A 142 6.58 -1.14 17.00
CA SER A 142 7.76 -1.82 16.46
C SER A 142 7.53 -2.45 15.09
N LYS A 143 6.26 -2.59 14.69
CA LYS A 143 5.83 -3.06 13.39
C LYS A 143 5.32 -1.90 12.54
N THR A 144 5.20 -2.15 11.25
CA THR A 144 4.64 -1.22 10.27
C THR A 144 3.37 -1.80 9.65
N ALA A 145 2.55 -0.91 9.10
CA ALA A 145 1.29 -1.23 8.47
C ALA A 145 1.05 -0.29 7.27
N LEU A 146 0.19 -0.72 6.36
CA LEU A 146 -0.37 0.13 5.32
C LEU A 146 -1.50 0.98 5.93
N TRP A 147 -1.40 2.29 5.74
CA TRP A 147 -2.38 3.27 6.18
C TRP A 147 -3.06 3.93 4.99
N CYS A 148 -4.27 4.43 5.23
CA CYS A 148 -4.91 5.37 4.34
C CYS A 148 -5.38 6.63 5.06
N GLU A 149 -5.19 7.77 4.40
CA GLU A 149 -5.78 9.03 4.76
C GLU A 149 -6.72 9.51 3.64
N SER A 150 -7.92 9.95 4.00
CA SER A 150 -8.95 10.44 3.08
C SER A 150 -9.30 11.89 3.40
N LEU A 151 -9.24 12.75 2.37
CA LEU A 151 -9.67 14.13 2.40
C LEU A 151 -10.75 14.35 1.35
N VAL A 152 -11.86 14.97 1.77
CA VAL A 152 -13.02 15.24 0.92
C VAL A 152 -13.19 16.75 0.83
N THR A 153 -13.48 17.30 -0.35
CA THR A 153 -13.72 18.74 -0.52
C THR A 153 -14.85 19.19 0.41
N GLY A 154 -14.58 20.19 1.25
CA GLY A 154 -15.53 20.70 2.24
C GLY A 154 -15.84 19.75 3.42
N GLY A 155 -15.17 18.59 3.49
CA GLY A 155 -15.34 17.58 4.53
C GLY A 155 -14.14 17.47 5.49
N ALA A 156 -14.29 16.63 6.52
CA ALA A 156 -13.21 16.34 7.48
C ALA A 156 -12.19 15.35 6.89
N ARG A 157 -10.92 15.47 7.32
CA ARG A 157 -9.90 14.43 7.12
C ARG A 157 -10.23 13.21 7.97
N ALA A 158 -9.97 12.03 7.43
CA ALA A 158 -10.08 10.76 8.15
C ALA A 158 -8.85 9.90 7.86
N THR A 159 -8.43 9.10 8.85
CA THR A 159 -7.27 8.20 8.73
C THR A 159 -7.62 6.84 9.30
N ALA A 160 -7.19 5.77 8.64
CA ALA A 160 -7.37 4.39 9.11
C ALA A 160 -6.17 3.53 8.75
N GLN A 161 -5.85 2.59 9.64
CA GLN A 161 -4.96 1.48 9.31
C GLN A 161 -5.72 0.46 8.46
N LEU A 162 -5.09 -0.02 7.39
CA LEU A 162 -5.67 -0.98 6.47
C LEU A 162 -5.19 -2.40 6.73
N ILE A 163 -3.89 -2.64 6.53
CA ILE A 163 -3.28 -3.97 6.56
C ILE A 163 -2.02 -3.91 7.43
N PRO A 164 -1.91 -4.76 8.46
CA PRO A 164 -0.70 -4.84 9.27
C PRO A 164 0.44 -5.54 8.54
N GLU A 165 1.66 -5.42 9.07
CA GLU A 165 2.85 -6.16 8.63
C GLU A 165 3.29 -5.86 7.18
N ILE A 166 2.91 -4.69 6.66
CA ILE A 166 3.48 -4.15 5.43
C ILE A 166 4.70 -3.32 5.79
N THR A 167 5.87 -3.70 5.31
CA THR A 167 7.16 -3.08 5.64
C THR A 167 7.65 -2.10 4.61
N ASP A 168 7.34 -2.34 3.34
CA ASP A 168 7.73 -1.45 2.27
C ASP A 168 6.67 -1.37 1.17
N LEU A 169 6.63 -0.22 0.50
CA LEU A 169 5.79 0.08 -0.65
C LEU A 169 6.66 0.78 -1.69
N GLN A 170 6.80 0.18 -2.86
CA GLN A 170 7.53 0.76 -3.99
C GLN A 170 6.58 0.90 -5.18
N LEU A 171 6.67 2.01 -5.89
CA LEU A 171 5.76 2.38 -6.96
C LEU A 171 6.56 2.83 -8.19
N GLU A 172 6.35 2.13 -9.29
CA GLU A 172 6.92 2.49 -10.58
C GLU A 172 5.79 2.78 -11.57
N TYR A 173 6.01 3.67 -12.52
CA TYR A 173 5.03 4.01 -13.55
C TYR A 173 5.60 3.77 -14.94
N ALA A 174 4.70 3.51 -15.89
CA ALA A 174 5.04 3.50 -17.31
C ALA A 174 4.27 4.61 -18.02
N GLU A 175 5.00 5.41 -18.79
CA GLU A 175 4.45 6.38 -19.74
C GLU A 175 4.19 5.68 -21.08
N GLY A 176 3.10 6.03 -21.76
CA GLY A 176 2.74 5.46 -23.06
C GLY A 176 2.10 6.48 -23.99
N ASP A 177 2.27 6.27 -25.29
CA ASP A 177 1.51 6.97 -26.33
C ASP A 177 0.12 6.29 -26.45
N ASP A 178 -0.94 7.00 -26.07
CA ASP A 178 -2.36 6.69 -26.39
C ASP A 178 -2.98 5.39 -25.83
N ASP A 179 -3.39 5.39 -24.56
CA ASP A 179 -4.36 4.44 -23.94
C ASP A 179 -4.08 2.93 -24.16
N ALA A 180 -2.89 2.58 -24.65
CA ALA A 180 -2.49 1.23 -24.94
C ALA A 180 -2.20 0.50 -23.63
N LEU A 181 -2.64 -0.76 -23.54
CA LEU A 181 -2.22 -1.63 -22.43
C LEU A 181 -0.70 -1.67 -22.41
N PRO A 182 -0.08 -1.62 -21.21
CA PRO A 182 1.37 -1.64 -21.11
C PRO A 182 1.92 -2.85 -21.84
N THR A 183 2.83 -2.60 -22.77
CA THR A 183 3.54 -3.64 -23.50
C THR A 183 4.82 -4.00 -22.75
N ALA A 184 5.38 -5.17 -23.03
CA ALA A 184 6.65 -5.58 -22.43
C ALA A 184 7.84 -4.68 -22.80
N SER A 185 7.68 -3.74 -23.74
CA SER A 185 8.68 -2.72 -24.07
C SER A 185 8.55 -1.44 -23.24
N ASP A 186 7.49 -1.28 -22.46
CA ASP A 186 7.28 -0.08 -21.67
C ASP A 186 8.19 -0.12 -20.44
N TYR A 187 8.90 0.99 -20.19
CA TYR A 187 9.85 1.11 -19.10
C TYR A 187 9.15 1.63 -17.86
N TYR A 188 9.27 0.88 -16.76
CA TYR A 188 8.83 1.32 -15.44
C TYR A 188 9.92 2.17 -14.79
N ALA A 189 9.60 3.43 -14.49
CA ALA A 189 10.51 4.37 -13.84
C ALA A 189 10.03 4.71 -12.42
N PRO A 190 10.96 4.99 -11.47
CA PRO A 190 10.61 5.56 -10.18
C PRO A 190 10.07 6.98 -10.36
N ALA A 191 9.17 7.41 -9.47
CA ALA A 191 8.56 8.76 -9.48
C ALA A 191 9.54 9.86 -9.08
N ASP A 192 10.51 10.15 -9.95
CA ASP A 192 11.37 11.32 -9.86
C ASP A 192 10.74 12.53 -10.59
N GLY A 193 10.99 13.75 -10.10
CA GLY A 193 10.21 14.97 -10.40
C GLY A 193 10.20 15.49 -11.85
N GLY A 194 10.45 14.65 -12.86
CA GLY A 194 10.35 14.93 -14.29
C GLY A 194 9.18 14.24 -15.03
N THR A 195 8.34 13.47 -14.33
CA THR A 195 7.22 12.70 -14.92
C THR A 195 6.13 13.58 -15.54
N ASP A 196 5.70 13.25 -16.76
CA ASP A 196 4.46 13.80 -17.33
C ASP A 196 3.28 12.91 -16.91
N TRP A 197 2.67 13.25 -15.77
CA TRP A 197 1.55 12.48 -15.18
C TRP A 197 0.35 12.35 -16.12
N ALA A 198 0.26 13.17 -17.18
CA ALA A 198 -0.78 13.04 -18.20
C ALA A 198 -0.57 11.82 -19.12
N ASN A 199 0.66 11.34 -19.28
CA ASN A 199 0.97 10.23 -20.18
C ASN A 199 1.16 8.88 -19.44
N VAL A 200 0.89 8.85 -18.13
CA VAL A 200 1.03 7.63 -17.33
C VAL A 200 -0.12 6.68 -17.64
N VAL A 201 0.21 5.52 -18.20
CA VAL A 201 -0.76 4.50 -18.63
C VAL A 201 -0.87 3.34 -17.65
N SER A 202 0.16 3.08 -16.84
CA SER A 202 0.12 2.01 -15.84
C SER A 202 1.03 2.28 -14.65
N VAL A 203 0.68 1.66 -13.53
CA VAL A 203 1.48 1.63 -12.31
C VAL A 203 1.81 0.19 -11.95
N LYS A 204 3.08 -0.05 -11.67
CA LYS A 204 3.55 -1.25 -10.99
C LYS A 204 3.67 -0.93 -9.51
N ILE A 205 2.98 -1.72 -8.70
CA ILE A 205 3.01 -1.66 -7.24
C ILE A 205 3.82 -2.84 -6.76
N GLU A 206 4.76 -2.60 -5.86
CA GLU A 206 5.51 -3.62 -5.16
C GLU A 206 5.35 -3.43 -3.65
N ILE A 207 5.03 -4.53 -2.96
CA ILE A 207 4.75 -4.58 -1.53
C ILE A 207 5.71 -5.57 -0.90
N GLU A 208 6.36 -5.17 0.18
CA GLU A 208 7.15 -6.05 1.03
C GLU A 208 6.43 -6.29 2.37
N THR A 209 6.40 -7.54 2.81
CA THR A 209 5.93 -7.94 4.13
C THR A 209 6.99 -8.76 4.85
N ASN A 210 7.05 -8.64 6.17
CA ASN A 210 7.97 -9.42 7.00
C ASN A 210 7.19 -10.45 7.82
N VAL A 211 7.83 -11.58 8.09
CA VAL A 211 7.26 -12.67 8.88
C VAL A 211 7.55 -12.41 10.35
N ASP A 212 6.50 -12.20 11.14
CA ASP A 212 6.63 -11.93 12.56
C ASP A 212 7.20 -13.12 13.37
N GLY A 213 7.97 -12.80 14.41
CA GLY A 213 8.37 -13.76 15.45
C GLY A 213 9.54 -14.70 15.12
N VAL A 214 10.23 -14.52 13.98
CA VAL A 214 11.43 -15.31 13.63
C VAL A 214 12.52 -14.40 13.06
N VAL A 215 13.70 -14.43 13.67
CA VAL A 215 14.90 -13.72 13.19
C VAL A 215 15.45 -14.44 11.95
N ASP A 216 15.84 -13.71 10.91
CA ASP A 216 16.38 -14.23 9.63
C ASP A 216 15.39 -15.03 8.76
N VAL A 217 14.13 -14.58 8.65
CA VAL A 217 13.19 -15.09 7.62
C VAL A 217 13.24 -14.19 6.39
N PRO A 218 13.19 -14.74 5.16
CA PRO A 218 13.02 -13.93 3.97
C PRO A 218 11.73 -13.12 4.04
N SER A 219 11.82 -11.84 3.69
CA SER A 219 10.64 -11.04 3.41
C SER A 219 9.86 -11.60 2.21
N VAL A 220 8.56 -11.33 2.20
CA VAL A 220 7.67 -11.70 1.10
C VAL A 220 7.43 -10.43 0.28
N THR A 221 7.96 -10.42 -0.93
CA THR A 221 7.72 -9.35 -1.90
C THR A 221 6.68 -9.82 -2.93
N MET A 222 5.67 -9.00 -3.18
CA MET A 222 4.69 -9.21 -4.25
C MET A 222 4.56 -7.96 -5.08
N SER A 223 4.46 -8.12 -6.40
CA SER A 223 4.20 -7.02 -7.32
C SER A 223 2.98 -7.26 -8.17
N SER A 224 2.34 -6.17 -8.57
CA SER A 224 1.21 -6.17 -9.49
C SER A 224 1.25 -4.94 -10.38
N VAL A 225 0.79 -5.10 -11.62
CA VAL A 225 0.70 -4.03 -12.61
C VAL A 225 -0.76 -3.73 -12.87
N THR A 226 -1.15 -2.47 -12.67
CA THR A 226 -2.48 -1.98 -12.97
C THR A 226 -2.43 -0.92 -14.05
N ALA A 227 -3.11 -1.20 -15.17
CA ALA A 227 -3.39 -0.20 -16.19
C ALA A 227 -4.41 0.82 -15.67
N LEU A 228 -4.11 2.10 -15.87
CA LEU A 228 -5.00 3.21 -15.58
C LEU A 228 -5.98 3.36 -16.74
N ARG A 229 -7.26 3.54 -16.43
CA ARG A 229 -8.27 3.86 -17.44
C ARG A 229 -8.39 5.36 -17.69
N ASN A 230 -8.09 6.16 -16.66
CA ASN A 230 -8.16 7.61 -16.70
C ASN A 230 -6.83 8.16 -16.15
N GLN A 231 -6.16 8.99 -16.94
CA GLN A 231 -4.72 9.33 -16.81
C GLN A 231 -4.41 10.40 -15.74
N GLN A 232 -4.85 10.25 -14.48
CA GLN A 232 -4.34 11.13 -13.39
C GLN A 232 -4.15 10.44 -12.05
N ILE A 233 -2.89 10.24 -11.71
CA ILE A 233 -2.39 9.82 -10.41
C ILE A 233 -1.17 10.66 -10.06
N MET A 234 -0.76 10.64 -8.80
CA MET A 234 0.59 11.07 -8.41
C MET A 234 1.20 10.05 -7.48
N ILE A 235 2.44 9.73 -7.78
CA ILE A 235 3.31 8.94 -6.92
C ILE A 235 4.37 9.92 -6.40
N LEU A 236 4.62 9.87 -5.10
CA LEU A 236 5.73 10.56 -4.48
C LEU A 236 6.73 9.48 -4.08
N ALA A 237 7.86 9.41 -4.80
CA ALA A 237 8.97 8.57 -4.39
C ALA A 237 9.74 9.26 -3.25
N ASN A 238 10.29 8.47 -2.33
CA ASN A 238 11.13 8.96 -1.24
C ASN A 238 12.60 8.56 -1.43
#